data_AF-A0A955J4C9-F1
#
_entry.id   AF-A0A955J4C9-F1
#
_cell.length_a   1.000
_cell.length_b   1.000
_cell.length_c   1.000
_cell.angle_alpha   90.00
_cell.angle_beta   90.00
_cell.angle_gamma   90.00
#
_symmetry.space_group_name_H-M   'P 1'
#
loop_
_entity.id
_entity.type
_entity.pdbx_description
1 polymer ?
#
loop_
_entity_poly.entity_id
_entity_poly.type
_entity_poly.pdbx_seq_one_letter_code
_entity_poly.pdbx_strand_id
1 'polypeptide(L)'
;VWEEDEFWIELSWRIDPDGSLGVRRYYESPYRPGEKITIDEYYAWIFEHSVPGLPEAAARENLTPLAYMRRYGAFLVEEQASVAHRKPAAEGGVEIAGERRTGFKTPSKKLEIHSDTMAAWGWPDQTGPGYIESHVHRRHMDRSKGEYVLVPTFRLPTLIHTRAANAKWLYELSNTNPVWMHPEDAALVGVDTGDLVRIETRIGYFVNKAWVTEAIRPGVLACSHHLGRWRLFDDAGTDRWASSKVVREEMGEGRYRFRRVEGVGAWQSSDPDSKRVWWTDGGVHQNMTFCVQPDPVSGMHCWHQAVKALGARPDDRYGDVYVDTSRSMEVYREWVSKTRPAPGPDGLRRPLWMARAVRPADEAYLLPRQG
;
A
#
# COMPACT_ATOMS: atom_id res chain seq x y z
N VAL A 1 4.36 13.32 3.10
CA VAL A 1 5.77 12.95 3.37
C VAL A 1 6.27 13.72 4.57
N TRP A 2 6.03 15.03 4.63
CA TRP A 2 6.31 15.91 5.79
C TRP A 2 5.90 15.37 7.19
N GLU A 3 4.76 14.68 7.29
CA GLU A 3 4.22 14.19 8.58
C GLU A 3 5.09 13.10 9.25
N GLU A 4 5.89 12.35 8.50
CA GLU A 4 6.70 11.26 9.06
C GLU A 4 7.97 11.82 9.73
N ASP A 5 8.57 12.88 9.20
CA ASP A 5 9.81 13.46 9.72
C ASP A 5 9.60 14.11 11.09
N GLU A 6 8.52 14.89 11.27
CA GLU A 6 8.18 15.54 12.55
C GLU A 6 7.95 14.50 13.64
N PHE A 7 7.27 13.40 13.31
CA PHE A 7 7.02 12.32 14.23
C PHE A 7 8.32 11.70 14.73
N TRP A 8 9.27 11.38 13.82
CA TRP A 8 10.53 10.77 14.22
C TRP A 8 11.40 11.72 15.03
N ILE A 9 11.45 13.01 14.68
CA ILE A 9 12.15 14.04 15.44
C ILE A 9 11.60 14.12 16.87
N GLU A 10 10.27 14.23 17.04
CA GLU A 10 9.64 14.30 18.36
C GLU A 10 9.80 13.01 19.16
N LEU A 11 9.62 11.86 18.52
CA LEU A 11 9.73 10.56 19.17
C LEU A 11 11.15 10.32 19.69
N SER A 12 12.18 10.59 18.87
CA SER A 12 13.57 10.40 19.27
C SER A 12 13.95 11.25 20.48
N TRP A 13 13.48 12.49 20.56
CA TRP A 13 13.72 13.36 21.71
C TRP A 13 12.95 12.97 22.97
N ARG A 14 11.81 12.27 22.83
CA ARG A 14 11.07 11.72 23.98
C ARG A 14 11.64 10.40 24.48
N ILE A 15 12.18 9.57 23.58
CA ILE A 15 12.83 8.30 23.93
C ILE A 15 14.19 8.53 24.58
N ASP A 16 14.93 9.54 24.12
CA ASP A 16 16.31 9.81 24.54
C ASP A 16 16.50 11.29 24.97
N PRO A 17 15.79 11.76 26.02
CA PRO A 17 15.78 13.17 26.38
C PRO A 17 17.14 13.68 26.87
N ASP A 18 17.97 12.80 27.45
CA ASP A 18 19.32 13.12 27.94
C ASP A 18 20.43 12.69 26.97
N GLY A 19 20.10 12.04 25.86
CA GLY A 19 21.06 11.58 24.86
C GLY A 19 21.82 10.30 25.23
N SER A 20 21.51 9.67 26.37
CA SER A 20 22.20 8.49 26.88
C SER A 20 22.07 7.26 25.97
N LEU A 21 21.00 7.16 25.18
CA LEU A 21 20.80 6.07 24.22
C LEU A 21 21.52 6.32 22.88
N GLY A 22 22.07 7.53 22.68
CA GLY A 22 22.78 7.90 21.45
C GLY A 22 21.87 8.03 20.22
N VAL A 23 20.55 8.09 20.42
CA VAL A 23 19.54 8.25 19.38
C VAL A 23 19.33 9.73 19.08
N ARG A 24 19.28 10.56 20.14
CA ARG A 24 19.02 12.00 20.05
C ARG A 24 19.94 12.72 19.07
N ARG A 25 21.23 12.36 19.06
CA ARG A 25 22.28 12.98 18.22
C ARG A 25 21.97 12.99 16.71
N TYR A 26 21.14 12.05 16.23
CA TYR A 26 20.77 11.99 14.81
C TYR A 26 19.66 12.98 14.43
N TYR A 27 19.03 13.62 15.42
CA TYR A 27 17.93 14.58 15.27
C TYR A 27 18.23 15.91 16.01
N GLU A 28 19.51 16.18 16.25
CA GLU A 28 19.98 17.49 16.72
C GLU A 28 20.16 18.44 15.53
N SER A 29 19.88 19.72 15.75
CA SER A 29 20.05 20.72 14.70
C SER A 29 21.53 20.84 14.31
N PRO A 30 21.87 20.76 13.01
CA PRO A 30 23.22 21.04 12.54
C PRO A 30 23.57 22.53 12.61
N TYR A 31 22.60 23.41 12.87
CA TYR A 31 22.77 24.87 12.94
C TYR A 31 22.64 25.40 14.39
N ARG A 32 21.97 24.67 15.27
CA ARG A 32 21.78 25.00 16.69
C ARG A 32 22.21 23.81 17.56
N PRO A 33 23.49 23.75 17.96
CA PRO A 33 24.03 22.63 18.72
C PRO A 33 23.25 22.36 20.01
N GLY A 34 22.93 21.09 20.27
CA GLY A 34 22.20 20.66 21.45
C GLY A 34 20.70 20.97 21.44
N GLU A 35 20.19 21.57 20.36
CA GLU A 35 18.75 21.79 20.15
C GLU A 35 18.17 20.78 19.17
N LYS A 36 16.85 20.61 19.23
CA LYS A 36 16.09 19.77 18.31
C LYS A 36 16.08 20.39 16.92
N ILE A 37 16.34 19.57 15.91
CA ILE A 37 16.23 20.00 14.51
C ILE A 37 14.78 20.35 14.16
N THR A 38 14.57 21.44 13.44
CA THR A 38 13.27 21.73 12.84
C THR A 38 13.16 21.12 11.46
N ILE A 39 11.94 21.01 10.93
CA ILE A 39 11.71 20.55 9.57
C ILE A 39 12.44 21.42 8.54
N ASP A 40 12.41 22.74 8.72
CA ASP A 40 13.10 23.67 7.84
C ASP A 40 14.61 23.40 7.81
N GLU A 41 15.21 23.13 8.96
CA GLU A 41 16.64 22.82 9.05
C GLU A 41 16.99 21.47 8.46
N TYR A 42 16.15 20.46 8.68
CA TYR A 42 16.35 19.13 8.09
C TYR A 42 16.42 19.23 6.56
N TYR A 43 15.45 19.91 5.94
CA TYR A 43 15.43 20.09 4.50
C TYR A 43 16.49 21.08 4.01
N ALA A 44 16.76 22.19 4.73
CA ALA A 44 17.84 23.11 4.39
C ALA A 44 19.18 22.36 4.31
N TRP A 45 19.48 21.54 5.32
CA TRP A 45 20.74 20.81 5.38
C TRP A 45 20.86 19.81 4.23
N ILE A 46 19.79 19.07 3.93
CA ILE A 46 19.77 18.16 2.78
C ILE A 46 20.00 18.92 1.48
N PHE A 47 19.33 20.03 1.26
CA PHE A 47 19.45 20.81 0.03
C PHE A 47 20.81 21.49 -0.12
N GLU A 48 21.44 21.86 0.99
CA GLU A 48 22.79 22.44 1.02
C GLU A 48 23.89 21.40 0.76
N HIS A 49 23.74 20.17 1.27
CA HIS A 49 24.86 19.22 1.36
C HIS A 49 24.67 17.94 0.54
N SER A 50 23.44 17.58 0.19
CA SER A 50 23.11 16.27 -0.40
C SER A 50 22.54 16.33 -1.81
N VAL A 51 22.27 17.53 -2.35
CA VAL A 51 21.73 17.71 -3.72
C VAL A 51 22.77 18.39 -4.61
N PRO A 52 23.50 17.63 -5.45
CA PRO A 52 24.53 18.19 -6.32
C PRO A 52 23.99 19.28 -7.26
N GLY A 53 24.65 20.44 -7.33
CA GLY A 53 24.30 21.53 -8.24
C GLY A 53 23.21 22.49 -7.74
N LEU A 54 22.44 22.10 -6.70
CA LEU A 54 21.37 22.93 -6.16
C LEU A 54 21.90 24.18 -5.46
N PRO A 55 22.95 24.12 -4.61
CA PRO A 55 23.52 25.31 -3.99
C PRO A 55 23.97 26.37 -5.00
N GLU A 56 24.62 25.95 -6.09
CA GLU A 56 25.08 26.84 -7.14
C GLU A 56 23.90 27.44 -7.93
N ALA A 57 22.87 26.65 -8.22
CA ALA A 57 21.67 27.14 -8.89
C ALA A 57 20.90 28.15 -8.04
N ALA A 58 20.76 27.89 -6.74
CA ALA A 58 20.12 28.81 -5.80
C ALA A 58 20.90 30.14 -5.70
N ALA A 59 22.23 30.06 -5.62
CA ALA A 59 23.10 31.25 -5.54
C ALA A 59 22.98 32.17 -6.76
N ARG A 60 22.82 31.62 -7.98
CA ARG A 60 22.61 32.44 -9.20
C ARG A 60 21.36 33.31 -9.15
N GLU A 61 20.40 32.95 -8.30
CA GLU A 61 19.16 33.69 -8.10
C GLU A 61 19.12 34.46 -6.76
N ASN A 62 20.24 34.51 -6.04
CA ASN A 62 20.33 35.08 -4.69
C ASN A 62 19.33 34.44 -3.70
N LEU A 63 19.16 33.12 -3.80
CA LEU A 63 18.32 32.32 -2.90
C LEU A 63 19.19 31.34 -2.08
N THR A 64 18.74 30.98 -0.88
CA THR A 64 19.23 29.77 -0.21
C THR A 64 18.69 28.53 -0.91
N PRO A 65 19.32 27.35 -0.78
CA PRO A 65 18.79 26.10 -1.36
C PRO A 65 17.36 25.79 -0.90
N LEU A 66 17.05 26.03 0.38
CA LEU A 66 15.67 25.91 0.90
C LEU A 66 14.71 26.90 0.23
N ALA A 67 15.10 28.16 0.07
CA ALA A 67 14.26 29.17 -0.58
C ALA A 67 14.03 28.85 -2.07
N TYR A 68 15.06 28.35 -2.75
CA TYR A 68 14.95 27.88 -4.13
C TYR A 68 13.93 26.75 -4.24
N MET A 69 14.04 25.71 -3.39
CA MET A 69 13.11 24.58 -3.41
C MET A 69 11.69 24.96 -3.00
N ARG A 70 11.51 25.93 -2.09
CA ARG A 70 10.18 26.48 -1.77
C ARG A 70 9.55 27.23 -2.94
N ARG A 71 10.36 27.89 -3.77
CA ARG A 71 9.90 28.65 -4.92
C ARG A 71 9.57 27.75 -6.11
N TYR A 72 10.46 26.82 -6.44
CA TYR A 72 10.37 26.03 -7.67
C TYR A 72 9.81 24.62 -7.46
N GLY A 73 9.91 24.06 -6.26
CA GLY A 73 9.42 22.72 -5.91
C GLY A 73 10.19 21.55 -6.53
N ALA A 74 11.06 21.79 -7.50
CA ALA A 74 11.85 20.76 -8.18
C ALA A 74 13.19 21.33 -8.67
N PHE A 75 14.20 20.45 -8.79
CA PHE A 75 15.52 20.75 -9.31
C PHE A 75 16.05 19.56 -10.12
N LEU A 76 16.67 19.84 -11.27
CA LEU A 76 17.23 18.82 -12.15
C LEU A 76 18.67 18.50 -11.73
N VAL A 77 18.88 17.31 -11.15
CA VAL A 77 20.21 16.87 -10.68
C VAL A 77 21.07 16.31 -11.81
N GLU A 78 20.49 15.46 -12.67
CA GLU A 78 21.21 14.84 -13.79
C GLU A 78 20.28 14.76 -15.01
N GLU A 79 20.76 15.28 -16.14
CA GLU A 79 20.11 15.06 -17.44
C GLU A 79 20.27 13.59 -17.87
N GLN A 80 19.19 13.00 -18.38
CA GLN A 80 19.20 11.66 -18.97
C GLN A 80 19.65 10.52 -18.02
N ALA A 81 19.36 10.61 -16.72
CA ALA A 81 19.63 9.52 -15.77
C ALA A 81 19.10 8.14 -16.23
N SER A 82 18.08 8.11 -17.08
CA SER A 82 17.48 6.89 -17.66
C SER A 82 18.39 6.11 -18.62
N VAL A 83 19.49 6.69 -19.13
CA VAL A 83 20.42 6.02 -20.06
C VAL A 83 21.76 5.64 -19.43
N ALA A 84 21.83 5.51 -18.10
CA ALA A 84 23.04 5.10 -17.39
C ALA A 84 23.68 3.80 -17.94
N HIS A 85 22.88 2.87 -18.45
CA HIS A 85 23.34 1.63 -19.10
C HIS A 85 24.18 1.86 -20.38
N ARG A 86 24.10 3.05 -20.99
CA ARG A 86 24.86 3.45 -22.17
C ARG A 86 26.17 4.17 -21.83
N LYS A 87 26.47 4.44 -20.56
CA LYS A 87 27.75 5.06 -20.20
C LYS A 87 28.91 4.13 -20.60
N PRO A 88 30.07 4.67 -21.03
CA PRO A 88 31.26 3.84 -21.28
C PRO A 88 31.67 3.09 -20.02
N ALA A 89 32.14 1.85 -20.17
CA ALA A 89 32.69 1.07 -19.07
C ALA A 89 34.16 0.75 -19.31
N ALA A 90 35.00 1.08 -18.32
CA ALA A 90 36.43 0.76 -18.34
C ALA A 90 36.68 -0.75 -18.16
N GLU A 91 35.94 -1.37 -17.25
CA GLU A 91 35.99 -2.81 -16.97
C GLU A 91 34.57 -3.39 -16.82
N GLY A 92 34.42 -4.69 -17.11
CA GLY A 92 33.11 -5.34 -17.13
C GLY A 92 32.18 -4.81 -18.24
N GLY A 93 30.88 -4.80 -17.98
CA GLY A 93 29.87 -4.28 -18.91
C GLY A 93 29.54 -5.22 -20.07
N VAL A 94 29.06 -4.64 -21.18
CA VAL A 94 28.69 -5.34 -22.42
C VAL A 94 29.19 -4.59 -23.63
N GLU A 95 29.65 -5.33 -24.63
CA GLU A 95 30.02 -4.78 -25.93
C GLU A 95 28.80 -4.72 -26.85
N ILE A 96 28.50 -3.52 -27.37
CA ILE A 96 27.39 -3.26 -28.29
C ILE A 96 27.93 -2.39 -29.42
N ALA A 97 27.86 -2.88 -30.66
CA ALA A 97 28.33 -2.18 -31.85
C ALA A 97 29.80 -1.68 -31.76
N GLY A 98 30.69 -2.49 -31.17
CA GLY A 98 32.11 -2.18 -31.02
C GLY A 98 32.44 -1.24 -29.85
N GLU A 99 31.44 -0.80 -29.08
CA GLU A 99 31.65 0.04 -27.89
C GLU A 99 31.32 -0.72 -26.61
N ARG A 100 32.21 -0.63 -25.61
CA ARG A 100 32.00 -1.20 -24.28
C ARG A 100 31.17 -0.25 -23.41
N ARG A 101 30.00 -0.73 -22.99
CA ARG A 101 29.03 0.04 -22.18
C ARG A 101 28.81 -0.63 -20.82
N THR A 102 28.42 0.15 -19.81
CA THR A 102 28.09 -0.37 -18.46
C THR A 102 26.99 -1.43 -18.48
N GLY A 103 25.99 -1.25 -19.34
CA GLY A 103 24.85 -2.16 -19.49
C GLY A 103 23.86 -2.10 -18.32
N PHE A 104 22.86 -2.97 -18.38
CA PHE A 104 21.86 -3.13 -17.32
C PHE A 104 22.44 -3.88 -16.11
N LYS A 105 21.76 -3.80 -14.96
CA LYS A 105 22.14 -4.55 -13.74
C LYS A 105 21.76 -6.04 -13.80
N THR A 106 21.49 -6.58 -14.98
CA THR A 106 21.23 -8.00 -15.24
C THR A 106 22.53 -8.80 -15.34
N PRO A 107 22.49 -10.14 -15.22
CA PRO A 107 23.67 -10.99 -15.43
C PRO A 107 24.31 -10.78 -16.81
N SER A 108 23.51 -10.73 -17.88
CA SER A 108 24.00 -10.51 -19.25
C SER A 108 24.40 -9.07 -19.56
N LYS A 109 24.13 -8.13 -18.65
CA LYS A 109 24.23 -6.66 -18.87
C LYS A 109 23.35 -6.13 -20.01
N LYS A 110 22.44 -6.96 -20.54
CA LYS A 110 21.46 -6.62 -21.59
C LYS A 110 20.04 -6.59 -21.00
N LEU A 111 19.09 -6.09 -21.77
CA LEU A 111 17.68 -6.29 -21.47
C LEU A 111 17.32 -7.75 -21.79
N GLU A 112 16.99 -8.52 -20.76
CA GLU A 112 16.72 -9.96 -20.86
C GLU A 112 15.23 -10.20 -21.16
N ILE A 113 14.89 -10.49 -22.42
CA ILE A 113 13.54 -10.97 -22.80
C ILE A 113 13.36 -12.42 -22.35
N HIS A 114 14.42 -13.23 -22.45
CA HIS A 114 14.51 -14.55 -21.83
C HIS A 114 15.38 -14.44 -20.58
N SER A 115 14.90 -14.97 -19.45
CA SER A 115 15.58 -14.92 -18.17
C SER A 115 16.04 -16.32 -17.73
N ASP A 116 17.33 -16.59 -17.92
CA ASP A 116 17.97 -17.80 -17.38
C ASP A 116 17.90 -17.84 -15.85
N THR A 117 17.81 -16.66 -15.22
CA THR A 117 17.57 -16.54 -13.77
C THR A 117 16.27 -17.24 -13.39
N MET A 118 15.17 -17.02 -14.11
CA MET A 118 13.89 -17.65 -13.79
C MET A 118 14.01 -19.18 -13.86
N ALA A 119 14.60 -19.72 -14.92
CA ALA A 119 14.81 -21.17 -15.08
C ALA A 119 15.69 -21.76 -13.96
N ALA A 120 16.83 -21.14 -13.66
CA ALA A 120 17.76 -21.59 -12.62
C ALA A 120 17.13 -21.54 -11.21
N TRP A 121 16.16 -20.64 -11.00
CA TRP A 121 15.39 -20.50 -9.76
C TRP A 121 14.09 -21.32 -9.78
N GLY A 122 14.07 -22.32 -10.64
CA GLY A 122 13.03 -23.33 -10.68
C GLY A 122 11.86 -22.98 -11.58
N TRP A 123 11.79 -21.83 -12.25
CA TRP A 123 10.64 -21.37 -13.06
C TRP A 123 10.89 -21.40 -14.59
N PRO A 124 11.13 -22.57 -15.21
CA PRO A 124 11.44 -22.66 -16.64
C PRO A 124 10.27 -22.23 -17.56
N ASP A 125 9.03 -22.33 -17.05
CA ASP A 125 7.80 -21.91 -17.74
C ASP A 125 7.54 -20.40 -17.67
N GLN A 126 8.30 -19.66 -16.86
CA GLN A 126 8.16 -18.20 -16.67
C GLN A 126 9.43 -17.45 -17.09
N THR A 127 10.14 -17.98 -18.09
CA THR A 127 11.41 -17.40 -18.56
C THR A 127 11.25 -16.16 -19.44
N GLY A 128 10.06 -15.87 -19.95
CA GLY A 128 9.81 -14.67 -20.75
C GLY A 128 8.41 -14.10 -20.55
N PRO A 129 8.13 -12.92 -21.13
CA PRO A 129 6.81 -12.31 -21.08
C PRO A 129 5.75 -13.23 -21.71
N GLY A 130 4.65 -13.45 -21.01
CA GLY A 130 3.57 -14.32 -21.45
C GLY A 130 2.26 -14.03 -20.74
N TYR A 131 1.24 -14.81 -21.09
CA TYR A 131 -0.06 -14.75 -20.45
C TYR A 131 -0.07 -15.65 -19.21
N ILE A 132 -0.43 -15.07 -18.06
CA ILE A 132 -0.64 -15.81 -16.81
C ILE A 132 -2.13 -15.72 -16.49
N GLU A 133 -2.74 -16.87 -16.31
CA GLU A 133 -4.10 -16.92 -15.82
C GLU A 133 -4.14 -16.81 -14.29
N SER A 134 -4.81 -15.78 -13.78
CA SER A 134 -4.90 -15.51 -12.35
C SER A 134 -6.15 -16.12 -11.70
N HIS A 135 -6.16 -16.18 -10.37
CA HIS A 135 -7.29 -16.64 -9.56
C HIS A 135 -8.58 -15.82 -9.76
N VAL A 136 -8.49 -14.62 -10.33
CA VAL A 136 -9.63 -13.75 -10.68
C VAL A 136 -9.93 -13.75 -12.18
N HIS A 137 -9.37 -14.69 -12.94
CA HIS A 137 -9.63 -14.75 -14.37
C HIS A 137 -11.13 -14.97 -14.63
N ARG A 138 -11.67 -14.27 -15.65
CA ARG A 138 -13.12 -14.26 -15.96
C ARG A 138 -13.71 -15.65 -16.17
N ARG A 139 -12.92 -16.64 -16.61
CA ARG A 139 -13.41 -18.02 -16.83
C ARG A 139 -13.77 -18.74 -15.53
N HIS A 140 -13.31 -18.23 -14.39
CA HIS A 140 -13.61 -18.76 -13.07
C HIS A 140 -14.82 -18.07 -12.41
N MET A 141 -15.44 -17.09 -13.09
CA MET A 141 -16.54 -16.31 -12.56
C MET A 141 -17.84 -16.68 -13.25
N ASP A 142 -18.83 -17.06 -12.48
CA ASP A 142 -20.20 -17.25 -12.94
C ASP A 142 -21.13 -16.18 -12.33
N ARG A 143 -21.45 -15.15 -13.12
CA ARG A 143 -22.35 -14.06 -12.71
C ARG A 143 -23.72 -14.57 -12.28
N SER A 144 -24.21 -15.67 -12.85
CA SER A 144 -25.51 -16.25 -12.48
C SER A 144 -25.51 -16.84 -11.06
N LYS A 145 -24.33 -17.14 -10.51
CA LYS A 145 -24.11 -17.58 -9.13
C LYS A 145 -23.68 -16.45 -8.20
N GLY A 146 -23.74 -15.20 -8.68
CA GLY A 146 -23.31 -14.01 -7.96
C GLY A 146 -21.79 -13.92 -7.81
N GLU A 147 -21.00 -14.56 -8.68
CA GLU A 147 -19.53 -14.54 -8.61
C GLU A 147 -18.92 -13.41 -9.44
N TYR A 148 -18.03 -12.64 -8.82
CA TYR A 148 -17.47 -11.42 -9.40
C TYR A 148 -15.99 -11.24 -9.07
N VAL A 149 -15.31 -10.41 -9.85
CA VAL A 149 -13.99 -9.86 -9.48
C VAL A 149 -14.20 -8.56 -8.71
N LEU A 150 -13.63 -8.45 -7.51
CA LEU A 150 -13.54 -7.20 -6.77
C LEU A 150 -12.20 -6.50 -7.02
N VAL A 151 -12.27 -5.23 -7.41
CA VAL A 151 -11.14 -4.30 -7.52
C VAL A 151 -11.13 -3.38 -6.29
N PRO A 152 -10.33 -3.68 -5.25
CA PRO A 152 -10.31 -2.88 -4.01
C PRO A 152 -9.30 -1.73 -4.04
N THR A 153 -8.48 -1.66 -5.09
CA THR A 153 -7.22 -0.90 -5.10
C THR A 153 -7.31 0.46 -5.77
N PHE A 154 -8.45 0.79 -6.38
CA PHE A 154 -8.60 2.08 -7.05
C PHE A 154 -8.52 3.25 -6.06
N ARG A 155 -8.14 4.41 -6.58
CA ARG A 155 -7.82 5.62 -5.80
C ARG A 155 -8.93 6.63 -5.91
N LEU A 156 -9.35 7.17 -4.77
CA LEU A 156 -10.13 8.40 -4.76
C LEU A 156 -9.14 9.56 -4.87
N PRO A 157 -9.35 10.52 -5.78
CA PRO A 157 -8.37 11.59 -6.06
C PRO A 157 -8.14 12.50 -4.84
N THR A 158 -9.10 12.55 -3.92
CA THR A 158 -9.08 13.35 -2.69
C THR A 158 -8.36 12.67 -1.53
N LEU A 159 -8.07 11.36 -1.59
CA LEU A 159 -7.54 10.60 -0.45
C LEU A 159 -6.23 9.89 -0.78
N ILE A 160 -5.28 9.95 0.14
CA ILE A 160 -3.97 9.28 0.00
C ILE A 160 -3.97 8.02 0.86
N HIS A 161 -4.27 6.87 0.24
CA HIS A 161 -4.45 5.60 0.95
C HIS A 161 -5.34 5.82 2.19
N THR A 162 -4.78 5.61 3.36
CA THR A 162 -5.50 5.73 4.63
C THR A 162 -4.89 6.80 5.52
N ARG A 163 -4.02 7.65 4.97
CA ARG A 163 -3.31 8.71 5.70
C ARG A 163 -4.07 10.03 5.71
N ALA A 164 -5.06 10.18 4.83
CA ALA A 164 -5.90 11.37 4.76
C ALA A 164 -6.93 11.48 5.91
N ALA A 165 -6.97 10.52 6.86
CA ALA A 165 -7.93 10.48 7.97
C ALA A 165 -7.92 11.74 8.84
N ASN A 166 -6.79 12.43 8.95
CA ASN A 166 -6.67 13.64 9.75
C ASN A 166 -6.86 14.94 8.92
N ALA A 167 -7.08 14.82 7.62
CA ALA A 167 -7.35 15.96 6.74
C ALA A 167 -8.87 16.18 6.59
N LYS A 168 -9.46 16.96 7.50
CA LYS A 168 -10.92 17.16 7.60
C LYS A 168 -11.58 17.56 6.28
N TRP A 169 -10.99 18.49 5.54
CA TRP A 169 -11.52 18.95 4.25
C TRP A 169 -11.54 17.85 3.19
N LEU A 170 -10.54 16.96 3.19
CA LEU A 170 -10.49 15.83 2.26
C LEU A 170 -11.54 14.77 2.62
N TYR A 171 -11.78 14.55 3.91
CA TYR A 171 -12.81 13.63 4.38
C TYR A 171 -14.22 14.16 4.17
N GLU A 172 -14.43 15.47 4.29
CA GLU A 172 -15.71 16.10 3.93
C GLU A 172 -16.10 15.80 2.48
N LEU A 173 -15.14 15.86 1.54
CA LEU A 173 -15.35 15.53 0.13
C LEU A 173 -15.53 14.02 -0.13
N SER A 174 -14.97 13.16 0.71
CA SER A 174 -14.94 11.71 0.47
C SER A 174 -15.04 10.94 1.78
N ASN A 175 -16.27 10.78 2.26
CA ASN A 175 -16.60 10.11 3.53
C ASN A 175 -17.34 8.77 3.35
N THR A 176 -17.54 8.30 2.12
CA THR A 176 -18.18 7.01 1.80
C THR A 176 -17.35 6.21 0.78
N ASN A 177 -17.37 4.87 0.87
CA ASN A 177 -16.76 3.97 -0.11
C ASN A 177 -17.75 2.88 -0.57
N PRO A 178 -18.86 3.23 -1.23
CA PRO A 178 -19.84 2.24 -1.67
C PRO A 178 -19.23 1.22 -2.64
N VAL A 179 -19.88 0.06 -2.77
CA VAL A 179 -19.52 -0.95 -3.77
C VAL A 179 -20.11 -0.54 -5.11
N TRP A 180 -19.25 -0.28 -6.08
CA TRP A 180 -19.65 0.06 -7.44
C TRP A 180 -20.11 -1.21 -8.15
N MET A 181 -21.30 -1.15 -8.75
CA MET A 181 -21.94 -2.26 -9.44
C MET A 181 -22.47 -1.79 -10.80
N HIS A 182 -22.27 -2.59 -11.84
CA HIS A 182 -22.93 -2.35 -13.12
C HIS A 182 -24.44 -2.61 -12.99
N PRO A 183 -25.34 -1.89 -13.69
CA PRO A 183 -26.79 -2.07 -13.57
C PRO A 183 -27.27 -3.52 -13.80
N GLU A 184 -26.72 -4.23 -14.78
CA GLU A 184 -27.01 -5.66 -14.99
C GLU A 184 -26.67 -6.53 -13.77
N ASP A 185 -25.53 -6.28 -13.12
CA ASP A 185 -25.09 -7.08 -11.97
C ASP A 185 -25.90 -6.72 -10.72
N ALA A 186 -26.25 -5.44 -10.56
CA ALA A 186 -27.14 -4.97 -9.51
C ALA A 186 -28.54 -5.60 -9.63
N ALA A 187 -29.08 -5.70 -10.85
CA ALA A 187 -30.34 -6.39 -11.11
C ALA A 187 -30.28 -7.90 -10.81
N LEU A 188 -29.17 -8.58 -11.14
CA LEU A 188 -28.96 -9.99 -10.79
C LEU A 188 -28.86 -10.21 -9.27
N VAL A 189 -28.23 -9.28 -8.56
CA VAL A 189 -28.09 -9.33 -7.10
C VAL A 189 -29.37 -8.88 -6.39
N GLY A 190 -30.21 -8.08 -7.06
CA GLY A 190 -31.47 -7.55 -6.54
C GLY A 190 -31.28 -6.34 -5.61
N VAL A 191 -30.40 -5.41 -5.98
CA VAL A 191 -30.10 -4.19 -5.20
C VAL A 191 -30.11 -2.95 -6.09
N ASP A 192 -30.56 -1.82 -5.53
CA ASP A 192 -30.46 -0.48 -6.11
C ASP A 192 -29.38 0.36 -5.41
N THR A 193 -29.09 1.55 -5.96
CA THR A 193 -28.18 2.49 -5.31
C THR A 193 -28.67 2.85 -3.91
N GLY A 194 -27.80 2.66 -2.91
CA GLY A 194 -28.08 2.92 -1.50
C GLY A 194 -28.50 1.68 -0.71
N ASP A 195 -28.93 0.61 -1.38
CA ASP A 195 -29.25 -0.66 -0.73
C ASP A 195 -28.01 -1.33 -0.16
N LEU A 196 -28.21 -2.18 0.84
CA LEU A 196 -27.13 -2.97 1.42
C LEU A 196 -26.83 -4.20 0.57
N VAL A 197 -25.55 -4.38 0.28
CA VAL A 197 -24.99 -5.55 -0.39
C VAL A 197 -23.96 -6.21 0.54
N ARG A 198 -24.04 -7.54 0.65
CA ARG A 198 -23.01 -8.36 1.29
C ARG A 198 -22.03 -8.81 0.22
N ILE A 199 -20.75 -8.54 0.45
CA ILE A 199 -19.64 -9.06 -0.35
C ILE A 199 -18.95 -10.16 0.43
N GLU A 200 -19.14 -11.42 0.01
CA GLU A 200 -18.49 -12.59 0.59
C GLU A 200 -17.15 -12.84 -0.09
N THR A 201 -16.11 -13.01 0.72
CA THR A 201 -14.76 -13.40 0.28
C THR A 201 -14.47 -14.83 0.73
N ARG A 202 -13.27 -15.34 0.41
CA ARG A 202 -12.85 -16.68 0.84
C ARG A 202 -12.76 -16.86 2.37
N ILE A 203 -12.65 -15.78 3.13
CA ILE A 203 -12.38 -15.81 4.58
C ILE A 203 -13.41 -15.03 5.40
N GLY A 204 -14.46 -14.50 4.79
CA GLY A 204 -15.44 -13.71 5.52
C GLY A 204 -16.33 -12.88 4.62
N TYR A 205 -16.82 -11.75 5.13
CA TYR A 205 -17.64 -10.83 4.35
C TYR A 205 -17.62 -9.41 4.93
N PHE A 206 -18.01 -8.44 4.10
CA PHE A 206 -18.37 -7.10 4.57
C PHE A 206 -19.70 -6.67 3.98
N VAL A 207 -20.44 -5.84 4.70
CA VAL A 207 -21.74 -5.28 4.28
C VAL A 207 -21.59 -3.80 4.05
N ASN A 208 -21.92 -3.35 2.84
CA ASN A 208 -21.76 -1.96 2.42
C ASN A 208 -22.95 -1.54 1.53
N LYS A 209 -23.03 -0.27 1.16
CA LYS A 209 -24.04 0.23 0.23
C LYS A 209 -23.61 -0.03 -1.21
N ALA A 210 -24.57 -0.34 -2.08
CA ALA A 210 -24.37 -0.39 -3.52
C ALA A 210 -24.38 1.03 -4.11
N TRP A 211 -23.53 1.24 -5.11
CA TRP A 211 -23.56 2.38 -6.04
C TRP A 211 -23.67 1.84 -7.46
N VAL A 212 -24.88 1.90 -8.01
CA VAL A 212 -25.20 1.34 -9.32
C VAL A 212 -24.82 2.35 -10.40
N THR A 213 -23.94 1.96 -11.31
CA THR A 213 -23.37 2.86 -12.32
C THR A 213 -22.85 2.12 -13.55
N GLU A 214 -23.07 2.70 -14.74
CA GLU A 214 -22.51 2.26 -16.03
C GLU A 214 -20.98 2.49 -16.13
N ALA A 215 -20.38 3.19 -15.16
CA ALA A 215 -18.95 3.48 -15.14
C ALA A 215 -18.05 2.28 -14.74
N ILE A 216 -18.63 1.09 -14.56
CA ILE A 216 -17.90 -0.13 -14.21
C ILE A 216 -18.30 -1.29 -15.14
N ARG A 217 -17.36 -2.13 -15.52
CA ARG A 217 -17.61 -3.25 -16.44
C ARG A 217 -18.51 -4.33 -15.79
N PRO A 218 -19.47 -4.93 -16.53
CA PRO A 218 -20.18 -6.12 -16.06
C PRO A 218 -19.24 -7.25 -15.60
N GLY A 219 -19.58 -7.90 -14.50
CA GLY A 219 -18.77 -8.93 -13.86
C GLY A 219 -17.62 -8.40 -12.98
N VAL A 220 -17.52 -7.08 -12.81
CA VAL A 220 -16.50 -6.42 -11.98
C VAL A 220 -17.18 -5.53 -10.95
N LEU A 221 -16.76 -5.68 -9.69
CA LEU A 221 -17.12 -4.83 -8.57
C LEU A 221 -15.92 -3.97 -8.20
N ALA A 222 -16.15 -2.78 -7.66
CA ALA A 222 -15.08 -1.97 -7.10
C ALA A 222 -15.48 -1.38 -5.76
N CYS A 223 -14.55 -1.33 -4.81
CA CYS A 223 -14.76 -0.63 -3.54
C CYS A 223 -13.43 0.03 -3.14
N SER A 224 -13.48 1.30 -2.74
CA SER A 224 -12.27 2.03 -2.37
C SER A 224 -11.79 1.61 -0.97
N HIS A 225 -10.49 1.33 -0.81
CA HIS A 225 -9.92 0.97 0.51
C HIS A 225 -9.51 2.17 1.38
N HIS A 226 -9.79 3.40 0.96
CA HIS A 226 -9.33 4.60 1.68
C HIS A 226 -10.07 4.81 3.00
N LEU A 227 -11.29 4.28 3.10
CA LEU A 227 -12.24 4.52 4.19
C LEU A 227 -12.56 3.23 4.98
N GLY A 228 -13.46 3.34 5.95
CA GLY A 228 -13.83 2.25 6.85
C GLY A 228 -12.93 2.15 8.07
N ARG A 229 -12.30 3.26 8.50
CA ARG A 229 -11.59 3.24 9.77
C ARG A 229 -12.58 3.10 10.92
N TRP A 230 -12.11 2.50 11.98
CA TRP A 230 -12.91 2.20 13.14
C TRP A 230 -12.15 2.46 14.43
N ARG A 231 -12.90 2.55 15.52
CA ARG A 231 -12.38 2.67 16.87
C ARG A 231 -13.13 1.70 17.78
N LEU A 232 -12.37 1.01 18.64
CA LEU A 232 -12.93 0.15 19.68
C LEU A 232 -13.22 0.94 20.97
N PHE A 233 -12.51 2.06 21.15
CA PHE A 233 -12.57 2.92 22.32
C PHE A 233 -12.88 4.36 21.90
N ASP A 234 -13.26 5.21 22.85
CA ASP A 234 -13.66 6.60 22.58
C ASP A 234 -12.49 7.59 22.57
N ASP A 235 -11.39 7.22 23.21
CA ASP A 235 -10.23 8.03 23.56
C ASP A 235 -8.91 7.48 22.98
N ALA A 236 -8.99 6.43 22.15
CA ALA A 236 -7.82 5.82 21.50
C ALA A 236 -8.08 5.48 20.03
N GLY A 237 -7.08 5.74 19.18
CA GLY A 237 -7.08 5.36 17.76
C GLY A 237 -7.25 6.54 16.80
N THR A 238 -7.88 6.28 15.64
CA THR A 238 -8.14 7.27 14.60
C THR A 238 -9.21 8.29 15.06
N ASP A 239 -9.09 9.53 14.59
CA ASP A 239 -10.06 10.59 14.91
C ASP A 239 -11.51 10.24 14.53
N ARG A 240 -12.46 10.80 15.30
CA ARG A 240 -13.89 10.45 15.21
C ARG A 240 -14.56 10.90 13.91
N TRP A 241 -14.02 11.91 13.22
CA TRP A 241 -14.52 12.35 11.91
C TRP A 241 -14.14 11.40 10.77
N ALA A 242 -13.19 10.49 11.01
CA ALA A 242 -12.71 9.53 10.03
C ALA A 242 -12.98 8.07 10.42
N SER A 243 -13.59 7.82 11.59
CA SER A 243 -13.78 6.47 12.11
C SER A 243 -15.13 6.24 12.77
N SER A 244 -15.72 5.07 12.52
CA SER A 244 -16.93 4.59 13.22
C SER A 244 -16.58 3.82 14.49
N LYS A 245 -17.42 3.89 15.54
CA LYS A 245 -17.25 3.03 16.71
C LYS A 245 -17.78 1.64 16.41
N VAL A 246 -16.99 0.62 16.71
CA VAL A 246 -17.38 -0.78 16.51
C VAL A 246 -17.18 -1.58 17.78
N VAL A 247 -17.98 -2.64 17.94
CA VAL A 247 -17.73 -3.70 18.91
C VAL A 247 -17.20 -4.92 18.17
N ARG A 248 -16.20 -5.58 18.78
CA ARG A 248 -15.71 -6.88 18.32
C ARG A 248 -16.46 -7.97 19.06
N GLU A 249 -17.10 -8.86 18.31
CA GLU A 249 -17.83 -10.00 18.81
C GLU A 249 -17.12 -11.28 18.37
N GLU A 250 -16.94 -12.20 19.31
CA GLU A 250 -16.36 -13.52 19.02
C GLU A 250 -17.49 -14.48 18.63
N MET A 251 -17.40 -15.00 17.40
CA MET A 251 -18.40 -15.88 16.79
C MET A 251 -17.97 -17.35 16.85
N GLY A 252 -17.03 -17.66 17.75
CA GLY A 252 -16.31 -18.92 17.87
C GLY A 252 -14.81 -18.75 17.65
N GLU A 253 -14.06 -19.82 17.89
CA GLU A 253 -12.59 -19.81 17.82
C GLU A 253 -12.08 -19.31 16.45
N GLY A 254 -11.30 -18.23 16.48
CA GLY A 254 -10.73 -17.60 15.28
C GLY A 254 -11.72 -16.86 14.37
N ARG A 255 -13.00 -16.75 14.77
CA ARG A 255 -14.06 -16.11 13.99
C ARG A 255 -14.55 -14.85 14.69
N TYR A 256 -14.44 -13.71 14.01
CA TYR A 256 -14.78 -12.42 14.58
C TYR A 256 -15.78 -11.69 13.71
N ARG A 257 -16.81 -11.11 14.34
CA ARG A 257 -17.64 -10.08 13.72
C ARG A 257 -17.29 -8.75 14.36
N PHE A 258 -17.29 -7.71 13.55
CA PHE A 258 -17.18 -6.35 13.99
C PHE A 258 -18.41 -5.60 13.54
N ARG A 259 -19.10 -5.04 14.51
CA ARG A 259 -20.40 -4.41 14.31
C ARG A 259 -20.32 -2.95 14.69
N ARG A 260 -20.72 -2.10 13.75
CA ARG A 260 -20.83 -0.67 14.00
C ARG A 260 -21.93 -0.40 15.03
N VAL A 261 -21.55 0.32 16.09
CA VAL A 261 -22.46 0.76 17.17
C VAL A 261 -22.68 2.27 17.16
N GLU A 262 -21.73 3.02 16.60
CA GLU A 262 -21.84 4.47 16.44
C GLU A 262 -21.20 4.87 15.11
N GLY A 263 -21.85 5.79 14.39
CA GLY A 263 -21.30 6.36 13.18
C GLY A 263 -20.28 7.45 13.42
N VAL A 264 -19.80 8.00 12.31
CA VAL A 264 -19.22 9.34 12.33
C VAL A 264 -20.34 10.35 12.61
N GLY A 265 -20.01 11.44 13.28
CA GLY A 265 -20.93 12.53 13.57
C GLY A 265 -20.25 13.63 14.35
N ALA A 266 -20.99 14.71 14.63
CA ALA A 266 -20.48 15.84 15.39
C ALA A 266 -20.20 15.48 16.86
N TRP A 267 -19.13 16.03 17.43
CA TRP A 267 -18.83 15.91 18.86
C TRP A 267 -18.15 17.16 19.43
N GLN A 268 -18.16 17.26 20.76
CA GLN A 268 -17.46 18.33 21.48
C GLN A 268 -15.98 17.99 21.65
N SER A 269 -15.10 18.90 21.21
CA SER A 269 -13.65 18.87 21.49
C SER A 269 -13.09 20.28 21.62
N SER A 270 -11.78 20.40 21.84
CA SER A 270 -11.01 21.65 21.72
C SER A 270 -10.98 22.15 20.28
N ASP A 271 -11.02 21.23 19.31
CA ASP A 271 -11.16 21.56 17.90
C ASP A 271 -12.61 21.99 17.56
N PRO A 272 -12.84 23.21 17.05
CA PRO A 272 -14.18 23.71 16.77
C PRO A 272 -14.84 23.03 15.55
N ASP A 273 -14.08 22.42 14.64
CA ASP A 273 -14.65 21.78 13.45
C ASP A 273 -15.33 20.45 13.77
N SER A 274 -14.96 19.81 14.89
CA SER A 274 -15.58 18.55 15.35
C SER A 274 -17.09 18.67 15.52
N LYS A 275 -17.62 19.87 15.80
CA LYS A 275 -19.06 20.13 15.91
C LYS A 275 -19.77 20.29 14.55
N ARG A 276 -19.01 20.46 13.48
CA ARG A 276 -19.52 20.75 12.13
C ARG A 276 -19.59 19.51 11.24
N VAL A 277 -19.12 18.37 11.74
CA VAL A 277 -19.15 17.09 11.02
C VAL A 277 -20.60 16.69 10.75
N TRP A 278 -20.98 16.68 9.47
CA TRP A 278 -22.34 16.37 9.01
C TRP A 278 -22.47 14.99 8.36
N TRP A 279 -21.36 14.35 7.98
CA TRP A 279 -21.38 13.02 7.39
C TRP A 279 -21.45 11.94 8.47
N THR A 280 -22.14 10.85 8.14
CA THR A 280 -22.40 9.75 9.10
C THR A 280 -21.77 8.43 8.69
N ASP A 281 -21.30 8.32 7.46
CA ASP A 281 -20.98 7.04 6.86
C ASP A 281 -19.62 6.50 7.32
N GLY A 282 -18.52 7.17 6.98
CA GLY A 282 -17.17 6.75 7.38
C GLY A 282 -16.63 5.52 6.63
N GLY A 283 -17.44 4.90 5.77
CA GLY A 283 -17.10 3.76 4.93
C GLY A 283 -16.99 2.40 5.66
N VAL A 284 -16.54 1.38 4.92
CA VAL A 284 -16.42 -0.02 5.37
C VAL A 284 -15.03 -0.60 5.11
N HIS A 285 -14.47 -1.30 6.10
CA HIS A 285 -13.11 -1.85 6.07
C HIS A 285 -12.99 -3.17 5.28
N GLN A 286 -13.08 -3.11 3.96
CA GLN A 286 -13.03 -4.32 3.11
C GLN A 286 -11.77 -5.18 3.30
N ASN A 287 -10.59 -4.58 3.48
CA ASN A 287 -9.30 -5.29 3.45
C ASN A 287 -9.16 -6.38 4.52
N MET A 288 -9.93 -6.27 5.62
CA MET A 288 -9.85 -7.25 6.70
C MET A 288 -10.42 -8.61 6.27
N THR A 289 -11.27 -8.60 5.25
CA THR A 289 -11.89 -9.80 4.67
C THR A 289 -11.04 -10.40 3.55
N PHE A 290 -9.87 -9.86 3.23
CA PHE A 290 -9.06 -10.38 2.12
C PHE A 290 -8.13 -11.48 2.60
N CYS A 291 -8.19 -12.61 1.90
CA CYS A 291 -7.32 -13.73 2.19
C CYS A 291 -5.86 -13.41 1.83
N VAL A 292 -4.90 -14.01 2.54
CA VAL A 292 -3.47 -13.81 2.25
C VAL A 292 -3.10 -14.66 1.02
N GLN A 293 -2.98 -13.99 -0.13
CA GLN A 293 -2.70 -14.62 -1.43
C GLN A 293 -1.45 -14.02 -2.09
N PRO A 294 -0.25 -14.45 -1.68
CA PRO A 294 1.00 -13.97 -2.27
C PRO A 294 1.24 -14.60 -3.65
N ASP A 295 1.61 -13.77 -4.62
CA ASP A 295 2.13 -14.21 -5.91
C ASP A 295 3.27 -15.23 -5.69
N PRO A 296 3.19 -16.46 -6.25
CA PRO A 296 4.12 -17.53 -5.91
C PRO A 296 5.59 -17.28 -6.27
N VAL A 297 5.87 -16.32 -7.14
CA VAL A 297 7.22 -15.96 -7.59
C VAL A 297 7.80 -14.83 -6.75
N SER A 298 7.08 -13.71 -6.65
CA SER A 298 7.56 -12.47 -6.02
C SER A 298 7.22 -12.35 -4.53
N GLY A 299 6.22 -13.09 -4.06
CA GLY A 299 5.65 -12.97 -2.72
C GLY A 299 4.75 -11.75 -2.52
N MET A 300 4.52 -10.94 -3.56
CA MET A 300 3.65 -9.77 -3.48
C MET A 300 2.19 -10.17 -3.32
N HIS A 301 1.42 -9.48 -2.49
CA HIS A 301 0.02 -9.81 -2.30
C HIS A 301 -0.82 -9.50 -3.56
N CYS A 302 -1.57 -10.49 -4.05
CA CYS A 302 -2.53 -10.30 -5.13
C CYS A 302 -3.79 -9.62 -4.58
N TRP A 303 -4.00 -8.33 -4.85
CA TRP A 303 -5.08 -7.59 -4.19
C TRP A 303 -6.48 -7.80 -4.77
N HIS A 304 -6.62 -8.14 -6.06
CA HIS A 304 -7.94 -8.42 -6.63
C HIS A 304 -8.53 -9.69 -6.01
N GLN A 305 -9.81 -9.66 -5.64
CA GLN A 305 -10.46 -10.77 -4.95
C GLN A 305 -11.50 -11.42 -5.87
N ALA A 306 -11.60 -12.74 -5.82
CA ALA A 306 -12.77 -13.47 -6.26
C ALA A 306 -13.81 -13.42 -5.12
N VAL A 307 -15.00 -12.90 -5.40
CA VAL A 307 -16.03 -12.66 -4.37
C VAL A 307 -17.40 -13.15 -4.83
N LYS A 308 -18.31 -13.29 -3.87
CA LYS A 308 -19.75 -13.38 -4.16
C LYS A 308 -20.45 -12.12 -3.68
N ALA A 309 -21.36 -11.58 -4.50
CA ALA A 309 -22.23 -10.48 -4.13
C ALA A 309 -23.67 -10.97 -3.96
N LEU A 310 -24.28 -10.57 -2.84
CA LEU A 310 -25.63 -10.94 -2.45
C LEU A 310 -26.32 -9.70 -1.88
N GLY A 311 -27.64 -9.59 -2.07
CA GLY A 311 -28.44 -8.68 -1.24
C GLY A 311 -28.18 -8.96 0.24
N ALA A 312 -28.19 -7.91 1.06
CA ALA A 312 -27.98 -8.06 2.50
C ALA A 312 -29.02 -9.01 3.13
N ARG A 313 -28.56 -9.81 4.09
CA ARG A 313 -29.42 -10.70 4.89
C ARG A 313 -30.16 -9.89 5.96
N PRO A 314 -31.27 -10.40 6.52
CA PRO A 314 -32.05 -9.68 7.54
C PRO A 314 -31.27 -9.24 8.78
N ASP A 315 -30.20 -9.96 9.15
CA ASP A 315 -29.37 -9.66 10.32
C ASP A 315 -28.15 -8.77 10.01
N ASP A 316 -27.93 -8.45 8.74
CA ASP A 316 -26.85 -7.57 8.30
C ASP A 316 -27.11 -6.13 8.68
N ARG A 317 -26.01 -5.45 9.01
CA ARG A 317 -26.01 -4.01 9.23
C ARG A 317 -24.93 -3.36 8.38
N TYR A 318 -25.18 -2.12 8.00
CA TYR A 318 -24.18 -1.30 7.34
C TYR A 318 -22.86 -1.29 8.13
N GLY A 319 -21.76 -1.61 7.46
CA GLY A 319 -20.43 -1.65 8.06
C GLY A 319 -20.11 -2.90 8.87
N ASP A 320 -20.99 -3.92 8.89
CA ASP A 320 -20.64 -5.22 9.45
C ASP A 320 -19.46 -5.81 8.67
N VAL A 321 -18.46 -6.29 9.41
CA VAL A 321 -17.33 -7.04 8.85
C VAL A 321 -17.15 -8.32 9.64
N TYR A 322 -17.01 -9.42 8.94
CA TYR A 322 -16.79 -10.73 9.52
C TYR A 322 -15.55 -11.40 8.91
N VAL A 323 -14.76 -12.06 9.75
CA VAL A 323 -13.50 -12.69 9.35
C VAL A 323 -13.28 -14.01 10.07
N ASP A 324 -12.70 -14.97 9.35
CA ASP A 324 -12.23 -16.26 9.83
C ASP A 324 -10.70 -16.35 9.64
N THR A 325 -9.96 -16.32 10.75
CA THR A 325 -8.50 -16.32 10.74
C THR A 325 -7.92 -17.69 10.41
N SER A 326 -8.60 -18.77 10.79
CA SER A 326 -8.22 -20.14 10.44
C SER A 326 -8.29 -20.33 8.94
N ARG A 327 -9.38 -19.88 8.31
CA ARG A 327 -9.55 -19.90 6.85
C ARG A 327 -8.51 -19.05 6.16
N SER A 328 -8.16 -17.88 6.71
CA SER A 328 -7.07 -17.05 6.17
C SER A 328 -5.75 -17.80 6.12
N MET A 329 -5.42 -18.56 7.17
CA MET A 329 -4.20 -19.37 7.22
C MET A 329 -4.25 -20.58 6.26
N GLU A 330 -5.41 -21.21 6.07
CA GLU A 330 -5.60 -22.26 5.06
C GLU A 330 -5.34 -21.73 3.64
N VAL A 331 -5.92 -20.57 3.30
CA VAL A 331 -5.68 -19.94 1.99
C VAL A 331 -4.21 -19.59 1.82
N TYR A 332 -3.57 -19.01 2.85
CA TYR A 332 -2.14 -18.72 2.81
C TYR A 332 -1.31 -19.97 2.49
N ARG A 333 -1.58 -21.10 3.16
CA ARG A 333 -0.88 -22.37 2.92
C ARG A 333 -1.12 -22.92 1.51
N GLU A 334 -2.34 -22.79 0.98
CA GLU A 334 -2.64 -23.13 -0.42
C GLU A 334 -1.75 -22.32 -1.39
N TRP A 335 -1.59 -21.02 -1.17
CA TRP A 335 -0.74 -20.19 -2.03
C TRP A 335 0.75 -20.47 -1.85
N VAL A 336 1.21 -20.70 -0.62
CA VAL A 336 2.59 -21.14 -0.35
C VAL A 336 2.88 -22.45 -1.07
N SER A 337 1.93 -23.38 -1.16
CA SER A 337 2.12 -24.64 -1.88
C SER A 337 2.38 -24.48 -3.39
N LYS A 338 2.07 -23.31 -3.97
CA LYS A 338 2.34 -22.98 -5.38
C LYS A 338 3.75 -22.41 -5.60
N THR A 339 4.48 -22.12 -4.52
CA THR A 339 5.84 -21.55 -4.58
C THR A 339 6.89 -22.62 -4.89
N ARG A 340 8.07 -22.17 -5.36
CA ARG A 340 9.26 -23.02 -5.51
C ARG A 340 10.23 -22.62 -4.40
N PRO A 341 10.44 -23.46 -3.37
CA PRO A 341 11.20 -23.08 -2.18
C PRO A 341 12.71 -23.02 -2.47
N ALA A 342 13.42 -22.25 -1.65
CA ALA A 342 14.89 -22.25 -1.59
C ALA A 342 15.44 -23.64 -1.18
N PRO A 343 16.72 -23.96 -1.45
CA PRO A 343 17.75 -23.09 -2.03
C PRO A 343 17.62 -22.93 -3.54
N GLY A 344 17.93 -21.73 -4.03
CA GLY A 344 18.35 -21.53 -5.41
C GLY A 344 19.84 -21.81 -5.59
N PRO A 345 20.40 -21.44 -6.75
CA PRO A 345 21.84 -21.48 -7.03
C PRO A 345 22.68 -20.91 -5.88
N ASP A 346 23.84 -21.53 -5.64
CA ASP A 346 24.81 -21.15 -4.61
C ASP A 346 24.27 -21.12 -3.16
N GLY A 347 23.16 -21.81 -2.90
CA GLY A 347 22.53 -21.86 -1.57
C GLY A 347 21.78 -20.58 -1.20
N LEU A 348 21.48 -19.72 -2.19
CA LEU A 348 20.80 -18.45 -1.97
C LEU A 348 19.28 -18.62 -1.86
N ARG A 349 18.63 -17.72 -1.11
CA ARG A 349 17.17 -17.59 -0.96
C ARG A 349 16.53 -16.78 -2.09
N ARG A 350 17.29 -15.92 -2.75
CA ARG A 350 16.86 -15.05 -3.86
C ARG A 350 18.08 -14.60 -4.70
N PRO A 351 17.94 -14.28 -6.00
CA PRO A 351 19.03 -13.69 -6.77
C PRO A 351 19.51 -12.34 -6.21
N LEU A 352 20.83 -12.15 -6.14
CA LEU A 352 21.44 -10.90 -5.61
C LEU A 352 21.21 -9.67 -6.50
N TRP A 353 20.96 -9.89 -7.79
CA TRP A 353 20.75 -8.84 -8.80
C TRP A 353 19.29 -8.42 -8.96
N MET A 354 18.34 -9.10 -8.31
CA MET A 354 16.95 -8.64 -8.26
C MET A 354 16.78 -7.58 -7.19
N ALA A 355 16.34 -6.38 -7.60
CA ALA A 355 16.18 -5.26 -6.67
C ALA A 355 15.18 -5.57 -5.54
N ARG A 356 15.48 -5.03 -4.36
CA ARG A 356 14.67 -5.14 -3.15
C ARG A 356 14.71 -3.81 -2.39
N ALA A 357 13.56 -3.31 -1.97
CA ALA A 357 13.49 -2.19 -1.04
C ALA A 357 14.15 -2.60 0.28
N VAL A 358 15.07 -1.79 0.79
CA VAL A 358 15.85 -2.09 1.99
C VAL A 358 16.61 -3.43 1.83
N ARG A 359 17.43 -3.52 0.76
CA ARG A 359 18.26 -4.70 0.47
C ARG A 359 19.19 -4.99 1.67
N PRO A 360 19.10 -6.17 2.30
CA PRO A 360 20.00 -6.54 3.38
C PRO A 360 21.40 -6.86 2.83
N ALA A 361 22.37 -7.06 3.73
CA ALA A 361 23.70 -7.56 3.38
C ALA A 361 23.61 -8.93 2.68
N ASP A 362 24.61 -9.25 1.85
CA ASP A 362 24.59 -10.42 0.96
C ASP A 362 24.52 -11.74 1.75
N GLU A 363 25.09 -11.79 2.94
CA GLU A 363 25.07 -12.97 3.82
C GLU A 363 23.65 -13.35 4.25
N ALA A 364 22.74 -12.37 4.35
CA ALA A 364 21.34 -12.60 4.70
C ALA A 364 20.56 -13.35 3.59
N TYR A 365 21.14 -13.49 2.39
CA TYR A 365 20.56 -14.27 1.31
C TYR A 365 20.89 -15.75 1.41
N LEU A 366 21.92 -16.16 2.17
CA LEU A 366 22.28 -17.57 2.28
C LEU A 366 21.31 -18.32 3.20
N LEU A 367 21.07 -19.59 2.89
CA LEU A 367 20.48 -20.49 3.88
C LEU A 367 21.49 -20.74 5.03
N PRO A 368 21.03 -20.84 6.28
CA PRO A 368 21.86 -21.30 7.38
C PRO A 368 22.49 -22.63 7.00
N ARG A 369 23.80 -22.78 7.22
CA ARG A 369 24.45 -24.08 7.08
C ARG A 369 23.73 -25.04 8.04
N GLN A 370 23.16 -26.12 7.50
CA GLN A 370 22.68 -27.22 8.34
C GLN A 370 23.91 -27.77 9.06
N GLY A 371 23.94 -27.61 10.38
CA GLY A 371 24.99 -28.12 11.25
C GLY A 371 24.88 -29.62 11.47
#